data_AF-A0A5N5HZN8-F1
#
_entry.id   AF-A0A5N5HZN8-F1
#
_cell.length_a   1.000
_cell.length_b   1.000
_cell.length_c   1.000
_cell.angle_alpha   90.00
_cell.angle_beta   90.00
_cell.angle_gamma   90.00
#
_symmetry.space_group_name_H-M   'P 1'
#
loop_
_entity.id
_entity.type
_entity.pdbx_description
1 polymer ?
#
loop_
_entity_poly.entity_id
_entity_poly.type
_entity_poly.pdbx_seq_one_letter_code
_entity_poly.pdbx_strand_id
1 'polypeptide(L)'
;MVRECWKDRLECRQWRAHFPHVAGIVGQSNHGAQSVVLSRGYLDDEDHGEWFIYTRRDLSGNRRTNKKQSFDQTFDKHNKLDILC
;
A
#
# COMPACT_ATOMS: atom_id res chain seq x y z
N MET A 1 -0.56 17.18 10.37
CA MET A 1 0.38 18.08 9.64
C MET A 1 1.25 17.25 8.71
N VAL A 2 1.76 17.84 7.63
CA VAL A 2 2.75 17.16 6.77
C VAL A 2 4.03 16.94 7.58
N ARG A 3 4.64 15.74 7.49
CA ARG A 3 5.83 15.27 8.26
C ARG A 3 5.59 14.87 9.72
N GLU A 4 4.37 14.50 10.10
CA GLU A 4 4.16 13.79 11.36
C GLU A 4 4.80 12.40 11.33
N CYS A 5 5.38 12.00 12.45
CA CYS A 5 6.05 10.72 12.61
C CYS A 5 5.29 9.89 13.66
N TRP A 6 5.09 8.62 13.35
CA TRP A 6 4.52 7.63 14.26
C TRP A 6 5.51 6.48 14.44
N LYS A 7 5.55 5.90 15.62
CA LYS A 7 6.45 4.80 15.98
C LYS A 7 6.20 3.56 15.15
N ASP A 8 4.94 3.25 14.89
CA ASP A 8 4.53 2.04 14.18
C ASP A 8 3.16 2.19 13.49
N ARG A 9 2.77 1.14 12.77
CA ARG A 9 1.50 1.07 12.03
C ARG A 9 0.27 1.05 12.93
N LEU A 10 0.40 0.67 14.19
CA LEU A 10 -0.71 0.70 15.15
C LEU A 10 -0.98 2.14 15.59
N GLU A 11 0.07 2.91 15.84
CA GLU A 11 -0.04 4.33 16.15
C GLU A 11 -0.60 5.11 14.96
N CYS A 12 -0.18 4.82 13.72
CA CYS A 12 -0.79 5.40 12.51
C CYS A 12 -2.31 5.17 12.43
N ARG A 13 -2.78 4.02 12.91
CA ARG A 13 -4.22 3.69 12.96
C ARG A 13 -4.94 4.50 14.02
N GLN A 14 -4.35 4.65 15.21
CA GLN A 14 -4.93 5.43 16.30
C GLN A 14 -5.14 6.89 15.90
N TRP A 15 -4.17 7.45 15.18
CA TRP A 15 -4.23 8.81 14.61
C TRP A 15 -4.97 8.90 13.27
N ARG A 16 -5.52 7.79 12.78
CA ARG A 16 -6.27 7.70 11.51
C ARG A 16 -5.48 8.11 10.26
N ALA A 17 -4.14 8.14 10.33
CA ALA A 17 -3.28 8.37 9.17
C ALA A 17 -3.33 7.18 8.20
N HIS A 18 -3.38 5.96 8.72
CA HIS A 18 -3.56 4.75 7.92
C HIS A 18 -4.21 3.64 8.75
N PHE A 19 -5.41 3.21 8.35
CA PHE A 19 -6.24 2.33 9.19
C PHE A 19 -5.79 0.86 9.25
N PRO A 20 -5.38 0.23 8.14
CA PRO A 20 -4.89 -1.15 8.18
C PRO A 20 -3.58 -1.28 8.95
N HIS A 21 -3.47 -2.36 9.72
CA HIS A 21 -2.22 -2.68 10.41
C HIS A 21 -1.14 -3.23 9.46
N VAL A 22 -1.55 -3.97 8.41
CA VAL A 22 -0.63 -4.71 7.52
C VAL A 22 -0.73 -4.27 6.06
N ALA A 23 -1.94 -4.03 5.53
CA ALA A 23 -2.12 -3.70 4.11
C ALA A 23 -1.39 -2.39 3.76
N GLY A 24 -0.77 -2.31 2.59
CA GLY A 24 -0.06 -1.11 2.14
C GLY A 24 -0.98 -0.02 1.62
N ILE A 25 -2.20 -0.35 1.22
CA ILE A 25 -3.19 0.59 0.67
C ILE A 25 -4.54 0.38 1.36
N VAL A 26 -5.27 1.48 1.56
CA VAL A 26 -6.64 1.47 2.08
C VAL A 26 -7.53 2.36 1.22
N GLY A 27 -8.76 1.91 0.96
CA GLY A 27 -9.74 2.65 0.17
C GLY A 27 -10.94 1.80 -0.20
N GLN A 28 -11.82 2.36 -1.02
CA GLN A 28 -12.96 1.64 -1.58
C GLN A 28 -12.91 1.70 -3.10
N SER A 29 -13.12 0.57 -3.77
CA SER A 29 -12.94 0.44 -5.24
C SER A 29 -13.76 1.44 -6.06
N ASN A 30 -14.84 1.97 -5.47
CA ASN A 30 -15.75 2.91 -6.13
C ASN A 30 -15.49 4.37 -5.74
N HIS A 31 -14.58 4.63 -4.79
CA HIS A 31 -14.28 5.97 -4.24
C HIS A 31 -12.79 6.33 -4.27
N GLY A 32 -11.90 5.36 -4.53
CA GLY A 32 -10.46 5.56 -4.58
C GLY A 32 -9.72 5.20 -3.29
N ALA A 33 -8.40 5.36 -3.31
CA ALA A 33 -7.56 5.14 -2.14
C ALA A 33 -7.59 6.35 -1.21
N GLN A 34 -7.63 6.07 0.10
CA GLN A 34 -7.54 7.08 1.13
C GLN A 34 -6.10 7.27 1.62
N SER A 35 -5.31 6.19 1.71
CA SER A 35 -3.88 6.29 1.97
C SER A 35 -3.08 5.09 1.49
N VAL A 36 -1.81 5.34 1.16
CA VAL A 36 -0.81 4.37 0.75
C VAL A 36 0.40 4.49 1.66
N VAL A 37 1.03 3.35 1.98
CA VAL A 37 2.26 3.26 2.76
C VAL A 37 3.36 2.71 1.87
N LEU A 38 4.38 3.54 1.62
CA LEU A 38 5.64 3.10 1.02
C LEU A 38 6.56 2.57 2.12
N SER A 39 6.97 1.32 2.01
CA SER A 39 7.89 0.68 2.98
C SER A 39 9.05 -0.04 2.29
N ARG A 40 9.32 0.29 1.02
CA ARG A 40 10.33 -0.38 0.18
C ARG A 40 10.20 -1.91 0.20
N GLY A 41 8.96 -2.39 0.10
CA GLY A 41 8.63 -3.81 0.15
C GLY A 41 8.87 -4.52 -1.19
N TYR A 42 8.97 -3.76 -2.27
CA TYR A 42 9.11 -4.27 -3.63
C TYR A 42 10.36 -3.68 -4.30
N LEU A 43 11.01 -4.51 -5.11
CA LEU A 43 12.21 -4.13 -5.84
C LEU A 43 11.91 -3.08 -6.92
N ASP A 44 10.67 -3.07 -7.39
CA ASP A 44 10.17 -2.25 -8.49
C ASP A 44 9.55 -0.93 -8.00
N ASP A 45 9.58 -0.65 -6.68
CA ASP A 45 9.14 0.63 -6.14
C ASP A 45 10.22 1.69 -6.40
N GLU A 46 9.85 2.81 -7.03
CA GLU A 46 10.72 3.97 -7.25
C GLU A 46 10.20 5.19 -6.49
N ASP A 47 11.10 5.97 -5.89
CA ASP A 47 10.78 7.20 -5.15
C ASP A 47 11.64 8.35 -5.67
N HIS A 48 11.00 9.33 -6.31
CA HIS A 48 11.62 10.51 -6.90
C HIS A 48 11.25 11.80 -6.15
N GLY A 49 10.80 11.67 -4.89
CA GLY A 49 10.44 12.77 -3.99
C GLY A 49 9.07 13.39 -4.30
N GLU A 50 8.84 13.83 -5.54
CA GLU A 50 7.56 14.42 -5.97
C GLU A 50 6.58 13.38 -6.50
N TRP A 51 7.11 12.30 -7.09
CA TRP A 51 6.33 11.18 -7.61
C TRP A 51 7.01 9.87 -7.25
N PHE A 52 6.21 8.81 -7.23
CA PHE A 52 6.67 7.47 -6.92
C PHE A 52 5.93 6.45 -7.80
N ILE A 53 6.59 5.32 -8.04
CA ILE A 53 5.95 4.13 -8.61
C ILE A 53 5.71 3.17 -7.46
N TYR A 54 4.45 2.75 -7.29
CA TYR A 54 4.04 1.82 -6.24
C TYR A 54 3.56 0.51 -6.83
N THR A 55 4.21 -0.58 -6.43
CA THR A 55 3.81 -1.93 -6.86
C THR A 55 3.13 -2.65 -5.70
N ARG A 56 1.95 -3.23 -5.95
CA ARG A 56 1.32 -4.14 -4.98
C ARG A 56 1.74 -5.58 -5.28
N ARG A 57 1.68 -6.47 -4.29
CA ARG A 57 1.71 -7.93 -4.48
C ARG A 57 0.45 -8.59 -3.95
N ASP A 58 0.04 -9.67 -4.60
CA ASP A 58 -0.94 -10.58 -4.01
C ASP A 58 -0.28 -11.43 -2.92
N LEU A 59 -0.72 -11.22 -1.68
CA LEU A 59 -0.24 -11.94 -0.50
C LEU A 59 -1.19 -13.10 -0.10
N SER A 60 -2.16 -13.43 -0.94
CA SER A 60 -3.01 -14.62 -0.76
C SER A 60 -2.17 -15.91 -0.69
N GLY A 61 -2.68 -16.93 0.00
CA GLY A 61 -2.01 -18.24 0.07
C GLY A 61 -0.70 -18.25 0.87
N ASN A 62 -0.57 -17.43 1.91
CA ASN A 62 0.57 -17.41 2.85
C ASN A 62 1.92 -17.00 2.22
N ARG A 63 1.90 -16.19 1.16
CA ARG A 63 3.10 -15.73 0.43
C ARG A 63 3.76 -14.49 1.02
N ARG A 64 3.53 -14.21 2.31
CA ARG A 64 4.03 -13.02 3.03
C ARG A 64 5.55 -12.87 3.01
N THR A 65 6.29 -13.97 2.94
CA THR A 65 7.76 -13.99 2.98
C THR A 65 8.40 -14.16 1.61
N ASN A 66 7.63 -14.52 0.58
CA ASN A 66 8.18 -14.72 -0.75
C ASN A 66 8.45 -13.37 -1.40
N LYS A 67 9.73 -13.08 -1.68
CA LYS A 67 10.18 -11.82 -2.28
C LYS A 67 9.94 -11.73 -3.78
N LYS A 68 9.61 -12.84 -4.45
CA LYS A 68 9.38 -12.88 -5.90
C LYS A 68 7.88 -12.86 -6.21
N GLN A 69 7.48 -12.06 -7.20
CA GLN A 69 6.15 -12.15 -7.79
C GLN A 69 5.99 -13.54 -8.40
N SER A 70 4.85 -14.19 -8.16
CA SER A 70 4.61 -15.58 -8.58
C SER A 70 3.39 -15.75 -9.48
N PHE A 71 2.66 -14.66 -9.74
CA PHE A 71 1.50 -14.65 -10.61
C PHE A 71 1.21 -13.21 -11.10
N ASP A 72 0.55 -13.11 -12.25
CA ASP A 72 0.11 -11.84 -12.80
C ASP A 72 -0.97 -11.21 -11.93
N GLN A 73 -0.89 -9.89 -11.76
CA GLN A 73 -1.91 -9.21 -10.98
C GLN A 73 -3.18 -9.02 -11.80
N THR A 74 -4.33 -9.23 -11.15
CA THR A 74 -5.62 -8.92 -11.74
C THR A 74 -6.08 -7.54 -11.32
N PHE A 75 -6.88 -6.89 -12.17
CA PHE A 75 -7.38 -5.55 -11.91
C PHE A 75 -8.68 -5.57 -11.06
N ASP A 76 -8.56 -6.04 -9.82
CA ASP A 76 -9.69 -6.20 -8.90
C ASP A 76 -9.44 -5.58 -7.52
N LYS A 77 -10.54 -5.31 -6.79
CA LYS A 77 -10.56 -4.86 -5.39
C LYS A 77 -9.62 -3.68 -5.12
N HIS A 78 -8.47 -3.94 -4.50
CA HIS A 78 -7.51 -2.93 -4.08
C HIS A 78 -6.72 -2.36 -5.27
N ASN A 79 -6.53 -3.11 -6.35
CA ASN A 79 -5.85 -2.60 -7.55
C ASN A 79 -6.72 -1.58 -8.30
N LYS A 80 -8.05 -1.64 -8.13
CA LYS A 80 -8.95 -0.60 -8.64
C LYS A 80 -8.85 0.72 -7.88
N LEU A 81 -8.26 0.72 -6.68
CA LEU A 81 -8.06 1.94 -5.90
C LEU A 81 -7.01 2.85 -6.54
N ASP A 82 -6.01 2.25 -7.21
CA ASP A 82 -4.84 2.96 -7.72
C ASP A 82 -5.15 3.89 -8.90
N ILE A 83 -6.24 3.66 -9.66
CA ILE A 83 -6.65 4.52 -10.79
C ILE A 83 -7.57 5.69 -10.40
N LEU A 84 -7.99 5.76 -9.14
CA LEU A 84 -8.91 6.79 -8.64
C LEU A 84 -8.20 7.82 -7.73
N CYS A 85 -6.87 7.82 -7.73
CA CYS A 85 -6.00 8.70 -6.95
C CYS A 85 -5.27 9.70 -7.83
#